data_AF-A0A8S1ETF1-F1
#
_entry.id   AF-A0A8S1ETF1-F1
#
_cell.length_a   1.000
_cell.length_b   1.000
_cell.length_c   1.000
_cell.angle_alpha   90.00
_cell.angle_beta   90.00
_cell.angle_gamma   90.00
#
_symmetry.space_group_name_H-M   'P 1'
#
loop_
_entity.id
_entity.type
_entity.pdbx_description
1 polymer ?
#
loop_
_entity_poly.entity_id
_entity_poly.type
_entity_poly.pdbx_seq_one_letter_code
_entity_poly.pdbx_strand_id
1 'polypeptide(L)'
;MEPSKLSSNQRMNGGAGMPINVKSCSKPSPSEDPIRFKNAPKSKNPSLTPKKSGQAKGLERFVLINQASQNNPIVPIMGIKNENGVVKYPLLLCSQEGTIMLALAAGVLLEICVDRSFRLVCNEDFMAYVNAGGGVSSIVHRFAKIVHSGEHVHCKFIAVNDRFAVLGAEGVLFSMQHLQAAYLLNSGNESRTRPSVVAIDKPEFPIKEIDYSLHQMYAVSQMGTEYISQCNEIVQKAGYERKRDGTLVIHINGIHIKSNADTGEVSIQAKPIFMTMNSQTNTVHLRSAFIDMAVQDRDKCYVKRADNRIHTSRSGMVVSDGTCNISIDQHGEILSCS
;
A
#
# COMPACT_ATOMS: atom_id res chain seq x y z
N MET A 1 -49.15 27.66 25.36
CA MET A 1 -49.74 26.70 24.41
C MET A 1 -48.93 25.43 24.49
N GLU A 2 -49.41 24.50 25.30
CA GLU A 2 -48.94 23.12 25.43
C GLU A 2 -49.90 22.19 24.65
N PRO A 3 -49.58 20.89 24.46
CA PRO A 3 -49.68 20.21 23.18
C PRO A 3 -50.93 19.34 23.00
N SER A 4 -51.29 19.03 21.76
CA SER A 4 -52.29 18.00 21.43
C SER A 4 -51.63 16.66 21.12
N LYS A 5 -51.86 15.71 22.02
CA LYS A 5 -51.64 14.25 21.88
C LYS A 5 -52.59 13.67 20.83
N LEU A 6 -52.14 12.68 20.08
CA LEU A 6 -53.03 11.70 19.43
C LEU A 6 -52.50 10.28 19.64
N SER A 7 -53.45 9.41 19.96
CA SER A 7 -53.31 8.12 20.60
C SER A 7 -53.32 6.93 19.63
N SER A 8 -52.69 5.87 20.13
CA SER A 8 -52.73 4.44 19.82
C SER A 8 -53.93 3.79 19.11
N ASN A 9 -53.57 2.70 18.44
CA ASN A 9 -54.26 1.40 18.23
C ASN A 9 -55.09 1.20 16.97
N GLN A 10 -54.62 0.27 16.12
CA GLN A 10 -55.42 -0.92 15.74
C GLN A 10 -54.51 -2.08 15.28
N ARG A 11 -54.60 -3.19 16.02
CA ARG A 11 -54.20 -4.54 15.63
C ARG A 11 -55.31 -5.13 14.76
N MET A 12 -54.96 -5.82 13.68
CA MET A 12 -55.75 -6.91 13.09
C MET A 12 -54.81 -8.02 12.62
N ASN A 13 -55.11 -9.23 13.07
CA ASN A 13 -54.48 -10.51 12.73
C ASN A 13 -54.87 -10.98 11.32
N GLY A 14 -54.04 -11.86 10.76
CA GLY A 14 -54.51 -13.02 10.00
C GLY A 14 -54.04 -13.10 8.54
N GLY A 15 -53.22 -14.11 8.23
CA GLY A 15 -52.91 -14.49 6.85
C GLY A 15 -51.84 -15.56 6.77
N ALA A 16 -52.26 -16.82 6.67
CA ALA A 16 -51.44 -18.02 6.60
C ALA A 16 -51.01 -18.39 5.15
N GLY A 17 -49.94 -19.18 5.04
CA GLY A 17 -49.51 -19.91 3.83
C GLY A 17 -48.25 -19.30 3.19
N MET A 18 -47.16 -20.00 2.89
CA MET A 18 -46.87 -21.42 2.63
C MET A 18 -45.35 -21.69 2.82
N PRO A 19 -44.89 -22.95 2.91
CA PRO A 19 -43.57 -23.29 3.43
C PRO A 19 -42.42 -23.08 2.44
N ILE A 20 -41.29 -22.58 2.96
CA ILE A 20 -39.99 -22.52 2.30
C ILE A 20 -39.40 -23.94 2.26
N ASN A 21 -39.19 -24.45 1.05
CA ASN A 21 -38.59 -25.75 0.80
C ASN A 21 -37.06 -25.62 0.89
N VAL A 22 -36.49 -25.88 2.07
CA VAL A 22 -35.05 -25.90 2.32
C VAL A 22 -34.50 -27.24 1.81
N LYS A 23 -33.87 -27.25 0.63
CA LYS A 23 -33.01 -28.35 0.22
C LYS A 23 -31.70 -28.27 1.00
N SER A 24 -31.58 -29.14 2.00
CA SER A 24 -30.35 -29.42 2.73
C SER A 24 -29.33 -30.07 1.78
N CYS A 25 -28.26 -29.36 1.42
CA CYS A 25 -27.07 -29.98 0.85
C CYS A 25 -26.28 -30.68 1.97
N SER A 26 -26.26 -32.00 1.88
CA SER A 26 -25.49 -32.92 2.70
C SER A 26 -23.99 -32.66 2.60
N LYS A 27 -23.33 -32.52 3.75
CA LYS A 27 -21.87 -32.56 3.91
C LYS A 27 -21.33 -33.95 3.52
N PRO A 28 -20.24 -34.08 2.74
CA PRO A 28 -19.43 -35.27 2.76
C PRO A 28 -18.43 -35.20 3.92
N SER A 29 -18.43 -36.23 4.76
CA SER A 29 -17.43 -36.50 5.80
C SER A 29 -16.06 -36.85 5.22
N PRO A 30 -14.97 -36.59 5.96
CA PRO A 30 -13.60 -36.83 5.50
C PRO A 30 -13.23 -38.32 5.61
N SER A 31 -12.69 -38.89 4.55
CA SER A 31 -12.02 -40.20 4.59
C SER A 31 -10.53 -40.00 4.88
N GLU A 32 -10.11 -40.33 6.09
CA GLU A 32 -8.72 -40.60 6.46
C GLU A 32 -8.37 -42.03 6.02
N ASP A 33 -7.21 -42.23 5.40
CA ASP A 33 -6.33 -43.33 5.79
C ASP A 33 -4.87 -43.10 5.32
N PRO A 34 -3.86 -43.53 6.10
CA PRO A 34 -2.50 -43.02 6.05
C PRO A 34 -1.56 -43.88 5.19
N ILE A 35 -0.77 -43.25 4.31
CA ILE A 35 0.30 -43.96 3.60
C ILE A 35 1.60 -43.93 4.42
N ARG A 36 1.92 -45.12 4.91
CA ARG A 36 3.07 -45.51 5.73
C ARG A 36 4.34 -45.63 4.89
N PHE A 37 5.41 -44.99 5.36
CA PHE A 37 6.77 -45.10 4.85
C PHE A 37 7.30 -46.54 4.86
N LYS A 38 7.97 -46.97 3.79
CA LYS A 38 8.83 -48.16 3.76
C LYS A 38 10.20 -47.85 3.11
N ASN A 39 11.21 -47.92 3.96
CA ASN A 39 12.58 -48.44 3.81
C ASN A 39 13.40 -48.20 2.54
N ALA A 40 14.57 -47.60 2.78
CA ALA A 40 15.74 -47.48 1.93
C ALA A 40 16.47 -48.81 1.66
N PRO A 41 17.29 -48.87 0.60
CA PRO A 41 18.46 -49.74 0.55
C PRO A 41 19.77 -48.96 0.76
N LYS A 42 20.64 -49.54 1.59
CA LYS A 42 22.02 -49.14 1.84
C LYS A 42 22.87 -49.29 0.56
N SER A 43 23.72 -48.30 0.27
CA SER A 43 24.85 -48.48 -0.66
C SER A 43 26.06 -47.63 -0.24
N LYS A 44 27.12 -48.36 0.13
CA LYS A 44 28.57 -48.13 0.22
C LYS A 44 29.14 -46.72 0.00
N ASN A 45 29.98 -46.31 0.96
CA ASN A 45 30.98 -45.24 0.86
C ASN A 45 31.92 -45.44 -0.35
N PRO A 46 32.38 -44.32 -0.92
CA PRO A 46 33.81 -44.05 -0.89
C PRO A 46 34.11 -42.65 -0.34
N SER A 47 35.11 -42.60 0.52
CA SER A 47 35.83 -41.39 0.93
C SER A 47 36.36 -40.63 -0.28
N LEU A 48 36.23 -39.29 -0.30
CA LEU A 48 37.30 -38.36 -0.68
C LEU A 48 36.81 -36.89 -0.62
N THR A 49 37.53 -36.10 0.18
CA THR A 49 37.67 -34.63 0.21
C THR A 49 36.52 -33.76 0.73
N PRO A 50 36.80 -32.81 1.66
CA PRO A 50 35.80 -31.87 2.13
C PRO A 50 35.54 -30.83 1.05
N LYS A 51 34.38 -30.91 0.41
CA LYS A 51 33.83 -29.78 -0.35
C LYS A 51 33.67 -28.61 0.61
N LYS A 52 34.43 -27.55 0.35
CA LYS A 52 34.32 -26.24 1.00
C LYS A 52 32.84 -25.92 1.21
N SER A 53 32.45 -25.77 2.47
CA SER A 53 31.22 -25.10 2.86
C SER A 53 31.14 -23.79 2.09
N GLY A 54 30.06 -23.60 1.34
CA GLY A 54 29.78 -22.33 0.70
C GLY A 54 29.66 -21.28 1.79
N GLN A 55 30.71 -20.50 2.02
CA GLN A 55 30.63 -19.26 2.76
C GLN A 55 29.52 -18.44 2.11
N ALA A 56 28.48 -18.12 2.86
CA ALA A 56 27.55 -17.09 2.47
C ALA A 56 28.40 -15.85 2.16
N LYS A 57 28.42 -15.42 0.89
CA LYS A 57 29.08 -14.17 0.52
C LYS A 57 28.46 -13.08 1.38
N GLY A 58 29.27 -12.40 2.19
CA GLY A 58 28.82 -11.25 2.96
C GLY A 58 28.31 -10.16 2.03
N LEU A 59 27.42 -9.31 2.55
CA LEU A 59 26.92 -8.14 1.82
C LEU A 59 28.10 -7.22 1.44
N GLU A 60 28.07 -6.72 0.20
CA GLU A 60 28.98 -5.68 -0.25
C GLU A 60 28.62 -4.35 0.43
N ARG A 61 29.63 -3.48 0.61
CA ARG A 61 29.47 -2.17 1.24
C ARG A 61 29.49 -1.07 0.20
N PHE A 62 28.69 -0.04 0.42
CA PHE A 62 28.78 1.18 -0.36
C PHE A 62 30.13 1.86 -0.13
N VAL A 63 30.66 2.48 -1.18
CA VAL A 63 31.94 3.21 -1.11
C VAL A 63 31.70 4.71 -1.23
N LEU A 64 32.55 5.49 -0.60
CA LEU A 64 32.52 6.95 -0.72
C LEU A 64 32.85 7.35 -2.17
N ILE A 65 31.98 8.16 -2.77
CA ILE A 65 32.09 8.59 -4.17
C ILE A 65 32.76 9.97 -4.28
N ASN A 66 32.40 10.92 -3.42
CA ASN A 66 32.99 12.27 -3.41
C ASN A 66 34.04 12.42 -2.31
N GLN A 67 35.19 13.01 -2.66
CA GLN A 67 36.08 13.66 -1.70
C GLN A 67 35.68 15.14 -1.62
N ALA A 68 35.57 15.66 -0.40
CA ALA A 68 35.25 17.06 -0.17
C ALA A 68 36.22 18.00 -0.92
N SER A 69 35.70 19.00 -1.64
CA SER A 69 36.50 20.19 -1.95
C SER A 69 36.53 21.05 -0.70
N GLN A 70 37.68 21.62 -0.35
CA GLN A 70 37.94 22.22 0.97
C GLN A 70 37.05 23.43 1.35
N ASN A 71 36.17 23.90 0.45
CA ASN A 71 35.41 25.14 0.64
C ASN A 71 33.90 24.96 0.81
N ASN A 72 33.36 23.74 0.81
CA ASN A 72 31.95 23.48 1.12
C ASN A 72 31.80 22.21 1.94
N PRO A 73 30.94 22.17 2.97
CA PRO A 73 30.56 20.93 3.63
C PRO A 73 29.76 20.08 2.62
N ILE A 74 30.47 19.29 1.82
CA ILE A 74 29.86 18.35 0.88
C ILE A 74 29.32 17.19 1.72
N VAL A 75 28.00 16.99 1.65
CA VAL A 75 27.34 15.81 2.23
C VAL A 75 27.97 14.55 1.62
N PRO A 76 28.49 13.60 2.43
CA PRO A 76 29.09 12.38 1.91
C PRO A 76 28.10 11.58 1.07
N ILE A 77 28.47 11.28 -0.17
CA ILE A 77 27.69 10.44 -1.08
C ILE A 77 28.38 9.07 -1.17
N MET A 78 27.62 8.04 -0.84
CA MET A 78 28.01 6.65 -0.94
C MET A 78 27.38 6.03 -2.18
N GLY A 79 28.01 5.04 -2.80
CA GLY A 79 27.39 4.31 -3.91
C GLY A 79 28.26 3.16 -4.40
N ILE A 80 28.00 2.72 -5.63
CA ILE A 80 28.68 1.56 -6.23
C ILE A 80 29.63 2.04 -7.32
N LYS A 81 30.86 1.53 -7.34
CA LYS A 81 31.81 1.69 -8.44
C LYS A 81 31.95 0.37 -9.18
N ASN A 82 31.98 0.40 -10.50
CA ASN A 82 32.38 -0.77 -11.28
C ASN A 82 33.91 -0.95 -11.27
N GLU A 83 34.39 -2.01 -11.92
CA GLU A 83 35.84 -2.32 -12.04
C GLU A 83 36.64 -1.17 -12.68
N ASN A 84 36.00 -0.35 -13.51
CA ASN A 84 36.58 0.82 -14.16
C ASN A 84 36.51 2.09 -13.30
N GLY A 85 36.05 2.00 -12.05
CA GLY A 85 35.88 3.14 -11.14
C GLY A 85 34.68 4.05 -11.44
N VAL A 86 33.84 3.69 -12.41
CA VAL A 86 32.65 4.46 -12.81
C VAL A 86 31.55 4.27 -11.77
N VAL A 87 31.02 5.40 -11.30
CA VAL A 87 29.90 5.46 -10.36
C VAL A 87 28.62 4.96 -11.01
N LYS A 88 27.88 4.12 -10.29
CA LYS A 88 26.59 3.56 -10.69
C LYS A 88 25.57 3.70 -9.57
N TYR A 89 24.30 3.70 -9.98
CA TYR A 89 23.20 3.55 -9.04
C TYR A 89 23.30 2.21 -8.27
N PRO A 90 22.92 2.22 -6.99
CA PRO A 90 22.23 3.30 -6.30
C PRO A 90 23.22 4.29 -5.65
N LEU A 91 22.74 5.50 -5.40
CA LEU A 91 23.45 6.50 -4.61
C LEU A 91 22.76 6.62 -3.26
N LEU A 92 23.54 6.69 -2.18
CA LEU A 92 23.09 6.70 -0.81
C LEU A 92 23.71 7.87 -0.08
N LEU A 93 22.91 8.71 0.57
CA LEU A 93 23.41 9.85 1.33
C LEU A 93 22.50 10.21 2.50
N CYS A 94 23.06 10.89 3.51
CA CYS A 94 22.31 11.48 4.61
C CYS A 94 21.96 12.92 4.26
N SER A 95 20.69 13.28 4.12
CA SER A 95 20.25 14.64 3.84
C SER A 95 20.52 15.57 5.02
N GLN A 96 20.50 16.89 4.76
CA GLN A 96 20.58 17.91 5.79
C GLN A 96 19.32 17.97 6.68
N GLU A 97 18.20 17.44 6.17
CA GLU A 97 16.93 17.32 6.90
C GLU A 97 16.88 16.08 7.82
N GLY A 98 18.00 15.37 7.98
CA GLY A 98 18.06 14.18 8.82
C GLY A 98 17.25 13.01 8.28
N THR A 99 17.30 12.80 6.97
CA THR A 99 16.79 11.60 6.30
C THR A 99 17.89 10.89 5.54
N ILE A 100 17.65 9.64 5.19
CA ILE A 100 18.54 8.87 4.33
C ILE A 100 17.92 8.83 2.95
N MET A 101 18.60 9.37 1.95
CA MET A 101 18.17 9.33 0.56
C MET A 101 18.89 8.23 -0.19
N LEU A 102 18.12 7.35 -0.80
CA LEU A 102 18.59 6.28 -1.67
C LEU A 102 18.03 6.50 -3.07
N ALA A 103 18.86 7.03 -3.96
CA ALA A 103 18.52 7.15 -5.38
C ALA A 103 18.83 5.82 -6.08
N LEU A 104 17.81 5.24 -6.70
CA LEU A 104 17.91 4.03 -7.51
C LEU A 104 17.95 4.40 -9.00
N ALA A 105 18.12 3.40 -9.85
CA ALA A 105 17.97 3.59 -11.29
C ALA A 105 16.51 3.94 -11.67
N ALA A 106 16.29 4.31 -12.93
CA ALA A 106 14.97 4.57 -13.50
C ALA A 106 14.14 5.64 -12.76
N GLY A 107 14.81 6.63 -12.15
CA GLY A 107 14.14 7.80 -11.56
C GLY A 107 13.43 7.54 -10.23
N VAL A 108 13.78 6.45 -9.54
CA VAL A 108 13.19 6.10 -8.25
C VAL A 108 14.06 6.62 -7.11
N LEU A 109 13.49 7.43 -6.24
CA LEU A 109 14.11 7.94 -5.02
C LEU A 109 13.35 7.38 -3.81
N LEU A 110 14.11 6.90 -2.83
CA LEU A 110 13.57 6.48 -1.54
C LEU A 110 14.16 7.35 -0.43
N GLU A 111 13.30 8.04 0.31
CA GLU A 111 13.64 8.77 1.52
C GLU A 111 13.28 7.90 2.73
N ILE A 112 14.25 7.60 3.57
CA ILE A 112 14.12 6.71 4.72
C ILE A 112 14.40 7.51 5.99
N CYS A 113 13.49 7.42 6.96
CA CYS A 113 13.63 8.01 8.29
C CYS A 113 14.27 7.01 9.27
N VAL A 114 14.73 7.51 10.43
CA VAL A 114 15.40 6.67 11.44
C VAL A 114 14.49 5.56 11.98
N ASP A 115 13.22 5.87 12.16
CA ASP A 115 12.17 4.94 12.63
C ASP A 115 11.78 3.86 11.60
N ARG A 116 12.34 3.90 10.39
CA ARG A 116 11.99 3.07 9.22
C ARG A 116 10.70 3.47 8.50
N SER A 117 10.14 4.64 8.80
CA SER A 117 9.19 5.29 7.90
C SER A 117 9.89 5.60 6.57
N PHE A 118 9.17 5.51 5.45
CA PHE A 118 9.77 5.82 4.15
C PHE A 118 8.79 6.45 3.17
N ARG A 119 9.33 7.33 2.32
CA ARG A 119 8.65 7.97 1.20
C ARG A 119 9.36 7.56 -0.10
N LEU A 120 8.60 7.03 -1.04
CA LEU A 120 9.04 6.72 -2.38
C LEU A 120 8.56 7.81 -3.34
N VAL A 121 9.46 8.26 -4.21
CA VAL A 121 9.20 9.22 -5.27
C VAL A 121 9.66 8.58 -6.59
N CYS A 122 8.78 8.52 -7.58
CA CYS A 122 9.09 8.07 -8.93
C CYS A 122 8.96 9.26 -9.89
N ASN A 123 10.07 9.96 -10.13
CA ASN A 123 10.12 11.21 -10.92
C ASN A 123 8.93 12.16 -10.60
N GLU A 124 8.20 12.57 -11.64
CA GLU A 124 6.97 13.37 -11.57
C GLU A 124 5.69 12.51 -11.67
N ASP A 125 5.83 11.17 -11.76
CA ASP A 125 4.70 10.27 -12.03
C ASP A 125 3.85 10.02 -10.79
N PHE A 126 4.50 9.67 -9.67
CA PHE A 126 3.83 9.42 -8.40
C PHE A 126 4.76 9.39 -7.19
N MET A 127 4.12 9.52 -6.03
CA MET A 127 4.74 9.46 -4.72
C MET A 127 3.92 8.55 -3.81
N ALA A 128 4.59 7.88 -2.87
CA ALA A 128 3.93 7.07 -1.86
C ALA A 128 4.67 7.20 -0.52
N TYR A 129 3.93 7.26 0.58
CA TYR A 129 4.50 7.32 1.92
C TYR A 129 3.87 6.26 2.82
N VAL A 130 4.64 5.76 3.77
CA VAL A 130 4.16 4.91 4.85
C VAL A 130 5.03 5.08 6.08
N ASN A 131 4.39 5.27 7.24
CA ASN A 131 5.10 5.31 8.51
C ASN A 131 5.53 3.91 8.95
N ALA A 132 6.48 3.81 9.88
CA ALA A 132 7.05 2.54 10.33
C ALA A 132 6.03 1.49 10.81
N GLY A 133 4.90 1.94 11.38
CA GLY A 133 3.81 1.06 11.82
C GLY A 133 2.80 0.69 10.72
N GLY A 134 2.77 1.45 9.62
CA GLY A 134 1.81 1.27 8.52
C GLY A 134 0.40 1.85 8.76
N GLY A 135 0.20 2.57 9.87
CA GLY A 135 -1.07 3.20 10.26
C GLY A 135 -1.29 4.60 9.66
N VAL A 136 -0.25 5.19 9.07
CA VAL A 136 -0.34 6.42 8.28
C VAL A 136 0.36 6.15 6.96
N SER A 137 -0.34 6.41 5.85
CA SER A 137 0.19 6.14 4.52
C SER A 137 -0.53 6.94 3.44
N SER A 138 0.11 7.10 2.29
CA SER A 138 -0.51 7.74 1.14
C SER A 138 0.05 7.23 -0.19
N ILE A 139 -0.76 7.35 -1.24
CA ILE A 139 -0.36 7.27 -2.65
C ILE A 139 -0.86 8.55 -3.33
N VAL A 140 0.04 9.28 -3.95
CA VAL A 140 -0.25 10.44 -4.80
C VAL A 140 0.19 10.09 -6.21
N HIS A 141 -0.77 9.79 -7.07
CA HIS A 141 -0.58 9.34 -8.45
C HIS A 141 -1.47 10.16 -9.39
N ARG A 142 -1.09 10.28 -10.66
CA ARG A 142 -1.92 10.94 -11.70
C ARG A 142 -3.35 10.37 -11.86
N PHE A 143 -3.63 9.19 -11.31
CA PHE A 143 -4.93 8.50 -11.41
C PHE A 143 -5.63 8.36 -10.06
N ALA A 144 -4.92 8.58 -8.96
CA ALA A 144 -5.49 8.46 -7.63
C ALA A 144 -4.68 9.23 -6.61
N LYS A 145 -5.39 9.84 -5.68
CA LYS A 145 -4.85 10.37 -4.44
C LYS A 145 -5.54 9.61 -3.31
N ILE A 146 -4.77 8.87 -2.54
CA ILE A 146 -5.24 8.00 -1.47
C ILE A 146 -4.48 8.41 -0.21
N VAL A 147 -5.20 8.82 0.82
CA VAL A 147 -4.62 9.32 2.08
C VAL A 147 -5.24 8.55 3.24
N HIS A 148 -4.43 7.75 3.91
CA HIS A 148 -4.79 7.00 5.10
C HIS A 148 -4.19 7.68 6.33
N SER A 149 -5.06 8.06 7.27
CA SER A 149 -4.69 8.69 8.53
C SER A 149 -5.66 8.26 9.62
N GLY A 150 -5.16 7.55 10.63
CA GLY A 150 -5.97 7.05 11.73
C GLY A 150 -7.08 6.12 11.25
N GLU A 151 -8.33 6.47 11.54
CA GLU A 151 -9.49 5.61 11.24
C GLU A 151 -10.03 5.75 9.81
N HIS A 152 -9.55 6.74 9.06
CA HIS A 152 -10.12 7.10 7.77
C HIS A 152 -9.14 6.93 6.62
N VAL A 153 -9.68 6.52 5.46
CA VAL A 153 -8.99 6.58 4.17
C VAL A 153 -9.78 7.47 3.24
N HIS A 154 -9.18 8.59 2.87
CA HIS A 154 -9.73 9.51 1.87
C HIS A 154 -9.19 9.14 0.49
N CYS A 155 -10.07 9.03 -0.47
CA CYS A 155 -9.76 8.64 -1.84
C CYS A 155 -10.32 9.67 -2.82
N LYS A 156 -9.49 10.11 -3.76
CA LYS A 156 -9.89 10.81 -4.98
C LYS A 156 -9.29 10.05 -6.16
N PHE A 157 -10.14 9.43 -6.97
CA PHE A 157 -9.73 8.76 -8.20
C PHE A 157 -9.97 9.70 -9.37
N ILE A 158 -8.90 9.99 -10.11
CA ILE A 158 -8.86 10.98 -11.17
C ILE A 158 -9.30 10.30 -12.47
N ALA A 159 -10.41 10.76 -13.04
CA ALA A 159 -11.01 10.24 -14.26
C ALA A 159 -11.77 11.37 -14.98
N VAL A 160 -12.47 11.07 -16.09
CA VAL A 160 -13.33 12.05 -16.78
C VAL A 160 -14.34 12.70 -15.82
N ASN A 161 -14.91 11.88 -14.94
CA ASN A 161 -15.66 12.33 -13.77
C ASN A 161 -14.88 11.88 -12.54
N ASP A 162 -14.32 12.82 -11.78
CA ASP A 162 -13.60 12.50 -10.55
C ASP A 162 -14.51 11.71 -9.60
N ARG A 163 -13.91 10.72 -8.94
CA ARG A 163 -14.63 9.84 -8.01
C ARG A 163 -14.02 9.97 -6.65
N PHE A 164 -14.89 10.01 -5.67
CA PHE A 164 -14.48 10.29 -4.32
C PHE A 164 -15.02 9.25 -3.37
N ALA A 165 -14.22 8.93 -2.35
CA ALA A 165 -14.69 8.10 -1.28
C ALA A 165 -13.95 8.31 0.04
N VAL A 166 -14.63 7.96 1.13
CA VAL A 166 -14.06 7.87 2.48
C VAL A 166 -14.42 6.50 3.05
N LEU A 167 -13.41 5.71 3.41
CA LEU A 167 -13.57 4.47 4.17
C LEU A 167 -13.38 4.80 5.65
N GLY A 168 -14.33 4.42 6.51
CA GLY A 168 -14.30 4.67 7.95
C GLY A 168 -14.99 3.55 8.75
N ALA A 169 -15.12 3.71 10.06
CA ALA A 169 -15.83 2.74 10.90
C ALA A 169 -17.34 2.72 10.61
N GLU A 170 -17.86 3.81 10.09
CA GLU A 170 -19.26 4.05 9.73
C GLU A 170 -19.64 3.45 8.36
N GLY A 171 -18.70 2.78 7.69
CA GLY A 171 -18.87 2.21 6.35
C GLY A 171 -18.10 3.00 5.29
N VAL A 172 -18.68 3.07 4.08
CA VAL A 172 -18.05 3.74 2.94
C VAL A 172 -18.95 4.84 2.39
N LEU A 173 -18.48 6.08 2.49
CA LEU A 173 -19.09 7.24 1.84
C LEU A 173 -18.47 7.42 0.45
N PHE A 174 -19.26 7.56 -0.61
CA PHE A 174 -18.75 7.73 -1.97
C PHE A 174 -19.61 8.67 -2.83
N SER A 175 -19.00 9.29 -3.84
CA SER A 175 -19.66 10.20 -4.78
C SER A 175 -18.85 10.36 -6.07
N MET A 176 -19.42 11.06 -7.05
CA MET A 176 -18.75 11.47 -8.29
C MET A 176 -18.92 12.98 -8.50
N GLN A 177 -17.98 13.60 -9.21
CA GLN A 177 -17.89 15.05 -9.43
C GLN A 177 -19.17 15.70 -9.96
N HIS A 178 -19.91 15.01 -10.82
CA HIS A 178 -21.13 15.51 -11.45
C HIS A 178 -22.40 15.24 -10.63
N LEU A 179 -22.30 14.48 -9.53
CA LEU A 179 -23.44 14.16 -8.67
C LEU A 179 -23.65 15.24 -7.61
N GLN A 180 -24.92 15.54 -7.32
CA GLN A 180 -25.33 16.46 -6.25
C GLN A 180 -25.51 15.76 -4.89
N ALA A 181 -25.18 14.47 -4.81
CA ALA A 181 -25.38 13.65 -3.62
C ALA A 181 -24.17 12.75 -3.39
N ALA A 182 -24.02 12.32 -2.15
CA ALA A 182 -23.14 11.21 -1.78
C ALA A 182 -23.96 10.03 -1.29
N TYR A 183 -23.37 8.86 -1.35
CA TYR A 183 -23.96 7.61 -0.95
C TYR A 183 -23.17 7.04 0.21
N LEU A 184 -23.85 6.66 1.29
CA LEU A 184 -23.28 5.94 2.41
C LEU A 184 -23.68 4.47 2.33
N LEU A 185 -22.69 3.59 2.20
CA LEU A 185 -22.85 2.15 2.34
C LEU A 185 -22.48 1.73 3.77
N ASN A 186 -23.48 1.28 4.51
CA ASN A 186 -23.33 0.75 5.87
C ASN A 186 -24.41 -0.31 6.14
N SER A 187 -23.97 -1.56 6.25
CA SER A 187 -24.76 -2.77 6.46
C SER A 187 -24.91 -3.16 7.93
N GLY A 188 -24.28 -2.44 8.86
CA GLY A 188 -24.38 -2.69 10.31
C GLY A 188 -25.78 -2.48 10.89
N ASN A 189 -26.71 -1.91 10.11
CA ASN A 189 -28.11 -1.77 10.46
C ASN A 189 -28.92 -2.76 9.59
N GLU A 190 -29.46 -3.81 10.23
CA GLU A 190 -30.06 -5.05 9.71
C GLU A 190 -31.24 -4.93 8.70
N SER A 191 -31.40 -3.82 7.98
CA SER A 191 -32.53 -3.59 7.08
C SER A 191 -32.17 -2.89 5.76
N ARG A 192 -30.91 -2.52 5.52
CA ARG A 192 -30.55 -1.70 4.35
C ARG A 192 -29.63 -2.42 3.36
N THR A 193 -30.24 -3.09 2.39
CA THR A 193 -29.57 -3.56 1.15
C THR A 193 -29.40 -2.44 0.13
N ARG A 194 -29.46 -1.16 0.53
CA ARG A 194 -29.33 0.00 -0.36
C ARG A 194 -28.51 1.09 0.31
N PRO A 195 -27.65 1.80 -0.44
CA PRO A 195 -26.93 2.95 0.09
C PRO A 195 -27.92 4.01 0.55
N SER A 196 -27.60 4.67 1.66
CA SER A 196 -28.36 5.83 2.11
C SER A 196 -27.88 7.06 1.33
N VAL A 197 -28.81 7.81 0.74
CA VAL A 197 -28.50 9.08 0.10
C VAL A 197 -28.21 10.10 1.19
N VAL A 198 -27.02 10.68 1.15
CA VAL A 198 -26.63 11.80 2.01
C VAL A 198 -26.65 13.03 1.12
N ALA A 199 -27.62 13.92 1.39
CA ALA A 199 -27.61 15.26 0.82
C ALA A 199 -26.43 16.00 1.43
N ILE A 200 -25.40 16.26 0.62
CA ILE A 200 -24.21 16.99 1.07
C ILE A 200 -23.97 18.07 0.03
N ASP A 201 -24.02 19.34 0.44
CA ASP A 201 -23.80 20.50 -0.43
C ASP A 201 -22.40 20.52 -1.09
N LYS A 202 -21.48 19.68 -0.60
CA LYS A 202 -20.38 18.98 -1.29
C LYS A 202 -19.58 18.25 -0.21
N PRO A 203 -19.35 16.93 -0.29
CA PRO A 203 -18.39 16.32 0.61
C PRO A 203 -17.02 16.90 0.26
N GLU A 204 -16.44 17.68 1.18
CA GLU A 204 -15.05 18.10 1.04
C GLU A 204 -14.18 16.88 1.31
N PHE A 205 -13.69 16.26 0.24
CA PHE A 205 -12.59 15.31 0.36
C PHE A 205 -11.33 16.15 0.54
N PRO A 206 -10.67 16.10 1.71
CA PRO A 206 -9.58 17.01 2.08
C PRO A 206 -8.28 16.62 1.36
N ILE A 207 -8.35 16.31 0.07
CA ILE A 207 -7.24 15.97 -0.79
C ILE A 207 -7.03 17.15 -1.75
N LYS A 208 -6.41 18.20 -1.24
CA LYS A 208 -5.99 19.35 -2.04
C LYS A 208 -4.82 18.95 -2.96
N GLU A 209 -4.38 19.80 -3.87
CA GLU A 209 -3.27 19.49 -4.80
C GLU A 209 -1.90 19.30 -4.13
N ILE A 210 -1.86 19.33 -2.80
CA ILE A 210 -0.67 19.22 -1.96
C ILE A 210 -0.09 17.80 -2.02
N ASP A 211 1.24 17.70 -2.02
CA ASP A 211 1.95 16.45 -1.78
C ASP A 211 1.75 15.97 -0.33
N TYR A 212 0.65 15.22 -0.11
CA TYR A 212 0.34 14.63 1.19
C TYR A 212 1.40 13.63 1.67
N SER A 213 2.17 13.03 0.77
CA SER A 213 3.20 12.06 1.14
C SER A 213 4.30 12.72 1.94
N LEU A 214 4.73 13.91 1.52
CA LEU A 214 5.72 14.71 2.23
C LEU A 214 5.16 15.27 3.53
N HIS A 215 3.94 15.82 3.51
CA HIS A 215 3.30 16.35 4.71
C HIS A 215 3.16 15.28 5.81
N GLN A 216 2.71 14.07 5.45
CA GLN A 216 2.63 12.96 6.41
C GLN A 216 4.02 12.57 6.92
N MET A 217 5.04 12.54 6.06
CA MET A 217 6.40 12.22 6.48
C MET A 217 6.90 13.15 7.58
N TYR A 218 6.79 14.48 7.38
CA TYR A 218 7.20 15.48 8.37
C TYR A 218 6.35 15.45 9.65
N ALA A 219 5.07 15.09 9.55
CA ALA A 219 4.17 15.12 10.69
C ALA A 219 4.38 13.97 11.69
N VAL A 220 4.79 12.78 11.23
CA VAL A 220 4.78 11.57 12.06
C VAL A 220 6.07 10.74 12.06
N SER A 221 7.09 11.10 11.28
CA SER A 221 8.34 10.32 11.17
C SER A 221 9.47 10.88 12.04
N GLN A 222 10.39 10.01 12.44
CA GLN A 222 11.64 10.43 13.10
C GLN A 222 12.68 10.93 12.08
N MET A 223 12.61 12.22 11.79
CA MET A 223 13.48 12.98 10.89
C MET A 223 13.78 14.35 11.50
N GLY A 224 14.76 15.08 10.95
CA GLY A 224 15.24 16.35 11.50
C GLY A 224 16.73 16.32 11.85
N THR A 225 17.30 17.51 12.04
CA THR A 225 18.76 17.68 12.24
C THR A 225 19.33 16.87 13.41
N GLU A 226 18.53 16.61 14.43
CA GLU A 226 18.84 15.80 15.61
C GLU A 226 19.10 14.31 15.27
N TYR A 227 18.59 13.84 14.13
CA TYR A 227 18.74 12.46 13.66
C TYR A 227 19.91 12.25 12.70
N ILE A 228 20.60 13.32 12.25
CA ILE A 228 21.69 13.25 11.27
C ILE A 228 22.78 12.26 11.69
N SER A 229 23.16 12.24 12.97
CA SER A 229 24.19 11.32 13.47
C SER A 229 23.75 9.85 13.30
N GLN A 230 22.50 9.54 13.64
CA GLN A 230 21.93 8.20 13.50
C GLN A 230 21.78 7.81 12.03
N CYS A 231 21.34 8.74 11.17
CA CYS A 231 21.26 8.52 9.73
C CYS A 231 22.63 8.16 9.13
N ASN A 232 23.69 8.87 9.53
CA ASN A 232 25.06 8.57 9.09
C ASN A 232 25.49 7.15 9.53
N GLU A 233 25.21 6.74 10.77
CA GLU A 233 25.51 5.37 11.21
C GLU A 233 24.78 4.32 10.37
N ILE A 234 23.51 4.55 10.08
CA ILE A 234 22.70 3.65 9.26
C ILE A 234 23.28 3.54 7.85
N VAL A 235 23.65 4.67 7.24
CA VAL A 235 24.28 4.72 5.91
C VAL A 235 25.58 3.92 5.89
N GLN A 236 26.44 4.05 6.90
CA GLN A 236 27.69 3.29 6.98
C GLN A 236 27.47 1.78 7.17
N LYS A 237 26.38 1.40 7.84
CA LYS A 237 25.98 0.00 8.06
C LYS A 237 25.15 -0.58 6.91
N ALA A 238 24.81 0.20 5.89
CA ALA A 238 24.09 -0.30 4.72
C ALA A 238 24.95 -1.25 3.89
N GLY A 239 24.29 -2.17 3.18
CA GLY A 239 24.97 -3.10 2.29
C GLY A 239 24.08 -3.55 1.15
N TYR A 240 24.66 -4.19 0.15
CA TYR A 240 23.95 -4.65 -1.03
C TYR A 240 24.49 -5.97 -1.55
N GLU A 241 23.74 -6.59 -2.44
CA GLU A 241 24.15 -7.72 -3.27
C GLU A 241 23.60 -7.55 -4.68
N ARG A 242 24.38 -7.97 -5.69
CA ARG A 242 23.94 -8.01 -7.08
C ARG A 242 23.67 -9.45 -7.50
N LYS A 243 22.47 -9.71 -7.99
CA LYS A 243 22.07 -11.01 -8.54
C LYS A 243 22.48 -11.12 -10.01
N ARG A 244 22.51 -12.35 -10.52
CA ARG A 244 22.95 -12.66 -11.90
C ARG A 244 22.01 -12.12 -12.97
N ASP A 245 20.73 -11.95 -12.62
CA ASP A 245 19.66 -11.40 -13.45
C ASP A 245 19.66 -9.86 -13.48
N GLY A 246 20.68 -9.20 -12.90
CA GLY A 246 20.76 -7.75 -12.82
C GLY A 246 20.03 -7.15 -11.62
N THR A 247 19.23 -7.93 -10.88
CA THR A 247 18.52 -7.46 -9.69
C THR A 247 19.51 -7.04 -8.61
N LEU A 248 19.37 -5.80 -8.14
CA LEU A 248 20.09 -5.27 -7.01
C LEU A 248 19.24 -5.44 -5.75
N VAL A 249 19.83 -5.99 -4.69
CA VAL A 249 19.19 -6.10 -3.37
C VAL A 249 19.97 -5.25 -2.38
N ILE A 250 19.30 -4.38 -1.65
CA ILE A 250 19.88 -3.43 -0.71
C ILE A 250 19.27 -3.68 0.67
N HIS A 251 20.13 -3.69 1.68
CA HIS A 251 19.77 -3.82 3.09
C HIS A 251 20.20 -2.55 3.82
N ILE A 252 19.22 -1.84 4.37
CA ILE A 252 19.46 -0.59 5.10
C ILE A 252 18.41 -0.42 6.20
N ASN A 253 18.84 -0.14 7.44
CA ASN A 253 17.94 0.05 8.59
C ASN A 253 16.88 -1.07 8.79
N GLY A 254 17.20 -2.33 8.47
CA GLY A 254 16.22 -3.43 8.51
C GLY A 254 15.16 -3.40 7.40
N ILE A 255 15.27 -2.46 6.46
CA ILE A 255 14.50 -2.40 5.21
C ILE A 255 15.25 -3.20 4.15
N HIS A 256 14.50 -4.02 3.42
CA HIS A 256 14.99 -4.84 2.33
C HIS A 256 14.41 -4.33 1.01
N ILE A 257 15.28 -3.88 0.11
CA ILE A 257 14.89 -3.24 -1.14
C ILE A 257 15.41 -4.09 -2.30
N LYS A 258 14.57 -4.45 -3.26
CA LYS A 258 15.01 -5.03 -4.53
C LYS A 258 14.69 -4.05 -5.63
N SER A 259 15.62 -3.85 -6.55
CA SER A 259 15.43 -3.00 -7.72
C SER A 259 16.03 -3.68 -8.94
N ASN A 260 15.30 -3.65 -10.05
CA ASN A 260 15.78 -4.09 -11.34
C ASN A 260 15.68 -2.92 -12.33
N ALA A 261 16.83 -2.45 -12.80
CA ALA A 261 16.90 -1.27 -13.68
C ALA A 261 16.32 -1.53 -15.08
N ASP A 262 16.36 -2.78 -15.55
CA ASP A 262 15.91 -3.15 -16.89
C ASP A 262 14.38 -3.24 -16.95
N THR A 263 13.75 -3.75 -15.87
CA THR A 263 12.28 -3.87 -15.78
C THR A 263 11.61 -2.68 -15.13
N GLY A 264 12.36 -1.81 -14.45
CA GLY A 264 11.82 -0.71 -13.65
C GLY A 264 11.12 -1.15 -12.36
N GLU A 265 11.19 -2.43 -12.00
CA GLU A 265 10.55 -2.98 -10.80
C GLU A 265 11.34 -2.63 -9.54
N VAL A 266 10.64 -2.12 -8.53
CA VAL A 266 11.18 -1.92 -7.18
C VAL A 266 10.23 -2.55 -6.16
N SER A 267 10.78 -3.33 -5.23
CA SER A 267 10.06 -3.84 -4.07
C SER A 267 10.77 -3.44 -2.79
N ILE A 268 9.99 -3.02 -1.80
CA ILE A 268 10.46 -2.55 -0.49
C ILE A 268 9.72 -3.36 0.57
N GLN A 269 10.48 -3.98 1.46
CA GLN A 269 9.95 -4.75 2.57
C GLN A 269 10.51 -4.21 3.88
N ALA A 270 9.63 -3.68 4.72
CA ALA A 270 9.91 -3.20 6.07
C ALA A 270 8.82 -3.74 6.99
N LYS A 271 8.97 -4.98 7.48
CA LYS A 271 7.88 -5.72 8.13
C LYS A 271 7.13 -4.86 9.19
N PRO A 272 5.78 -4.81 9.16
CA PRO A 272 4.86 -5.61 8.34
C PRO A 272 4.55 -5.01 6.94
N ILE A 273 5.25 -3.95 6.54
CA ILE A 273 4.99 -3.19 5.32
C ILE A 273 5.63 -3.86 4.11
N PHE A 274 4.89 -3.87 3.01
CA PHE A 274 5.34 -4.27 1.70
C PHE A 274 4.87 -3.24 0.66
N MET A 275 5.80 -2.71 -0.11
CA MET A 275 5.51 -1.82 -1.23
C MET A 275 6.14 -2.38 -2.50
N THR A 276 5.43 -2.37 -3.61
CA THR A 276 5.97 -2.65 -4.94
C THR A 276 5.59 -1.55 -5.90
N MET A 277 6.46 -1.25 -6.82
CA MET A 277 6.19 -0.30 -7.89
C MET A 277 6.92 -0.69 -9.16
N ASN A 278 6.46 -0.11 -10.27
CA ASN A 278 7.16 -0.19 -11.54
C ASN A 278 7.13 1.19 -12.21
N SER A 279 8.32 1.73 -12.51
CA SER A 279 8.48 3.05 -13.11
C SER A 279 8.18 3.11 -14.62
N GLN A 280 8.09 1.96 -15.30
CA GLN A 280 7.72 1.90 -16.72
C GLN A 280 6.20 1.82 -16.91
N THR A 281 5.52 1.09 -16.03
CA THR A 281 4.06 0.94 -16.09
C THR A 281 3.30 1.95 -15.22
N ASN A 282 4.03 2.76 -14.43
CA ASN A 282 3.46 3.68 -13.45
C ASN A 282 2.46 2.99 -12.53
N THR A 283 2.89 1.85 -11.96
CA THR A 283 2.10 1.10 -10.99
C THR A 283 2.73 1.17 -9.62
N VAL A 284 1.88 1.22 -8.60
CA VAL A 284 2.29 1.25 -7.20
C VAL A 284 1.29 0.47 -6.37
N HIS A 285 1.79 -0.35 -5.46
CA HIS A 285 1.02 -1.14 -4.53
C HIS A 285 1.67 -1.00 -3.16
N LEU A 286 0.87 -0.65 -2.16
CA LEU A 286 1.28 -0.51 -0.77
C LEU A 286 0.36 -1.35 0.11
N ARG A 287 0.95 -2.26 0.86
CA ARG A 287 0.29 -3.10 1.86
C ARG A 287 0.93 -2.91 3.22
N SER A 288 0.10 -2.71 4.23
CA SER A 288 0.46 -2.77 5.65
C SER A 288 -0.52 -3.68 6.41
N ALA A 289 -0.41 -3.72 7.74
CA ALA A 289 -1.41 -4.39 8.58
C ALA A 289 -2.78 -3.70 8.55
N PHE A 290 -2.84 -2.42 8.17
CA PHE A 290 -4.03 -1.58 8.26
C PHE A 290 -4.69 -1.31 6.90
N ILE A 291 -3.91 -1.32 5.83
CA ILE A 291 -4.38 -0.95 4.49
C ILE A 291 -3.74 -1.80 3.40
N ASP A 292 -4.52 -2.04 2.35
CA ASP A 292 -4.05 -2.61 1.09
C ASP A 292 -4.56 -1.72 -0.05
N MET A 293 -3.67 -1.00 -0.72
CA MET A 293 -4.04 -0.03 -1.75
C MET A 293 -3.08 -0.04 -2.93
N ALA A 294 -3.62 0.14 -4.13
CA ALA A 294 -2.82 0.18 -5.34
C ALA A 294 -3.39 1.09 -6.42
N VAL A 295 -2.49 1.56 -7.27
CA VAL A 295 -2.77 2.08 -8.60
C VAL A 295 -2.10 1.15 -9.60
N GLN A 296 -2.90 0.57 -10.49
CA GLN A 296 -2.52 -0.43 -11.48
C GLN A 296 -2.65 0.13 -12.89
N ASP A 297 -2.23 -0.66 -13.87
CA ASP A 297 -2.38 -0.34 -15.29
C ASP A 297 -3.82 0.01 -15.67
N ARG A 298 -3.94 0.92 -16.64
CA ARG A 298 -5.22 1.36 -17.24
C ARG A 298 -6.17 1.98 -16.21
N ASP A 299 -5.61 2.80 -15.32
CA ASP A 299 -6.33 3.67 -14.38
C ASP A 299 -7.17 2.89 -13.37
N LYS A 300 -6.82 1.61 -13.16
CA LYS A 300 -7.44 0.75 -12.15
C LYS A 300 -6.83 1.06 -10.80
N CYS A 301 -7.66 1.37 -9.82
CA CYS A 301 -7.20 1.59 -8.46
C CYS A 301 -8.05 0.78 -7.48
N TYR A 302 -7.47 0.38 -6.37
CA TYR A 302 -8.23 -0.20 -5.29
C TYR A 302 -7.69 0.23 -3.93
N VAL A 303 -8.59 0.21 -2.95
CA VAL A 303 -8.29 0.50 -1.55
C VAL A 303 -9.09 -0.47 -0.70
N LYS A 304 -8.44 -1.13 0.24
CA LYS A 304 -9.05 -1.99 1.25
C LYS A 304 -8.55 -1.60 2.63
N ARG A 305 -9.47 -1.38 3.55
CA ARG A 305 -9.20 -1.17 4.98
C ARG A 305 -10.23 -1.97 5.78
N ALA A 306 -9.76 -2.90 6.61
CA ALA A 306 -10.61 -3.88 7.26
C ALA A 306 -11.55 -4.56 6.23
N ASP A 307 -12.85 -4.46 6.45
CA ASP A 307 -13.88 -5.03 5.58
C ASP A 307 -14.30 -4.10 4.44
N ASN A 308 -14.01 -2.81 4.57
CA ASN A 308 -14.32 -1.81 3.55
C ASN A 308 -13.40 -1.92 2.34
N ARG A 309 -13.97 -1.85 1.14
CA ARG A 309 -13.23 -1.94 -0.12
C ARG A 309 -13.80 -1.00 -1.16
N ILE A 310 -12.91 -0.49 -2.00
CA ILE A 310 -13.25 0.27 -3.19
C ILE A 310 -12.38 -0.22 -4.33
N HIS A 311 -13.01 -0.47 -5.47
CA HIS A 311 -12.34 -0.68 -6.74
C HIS A 311 -12.86 0.35 -7.73
N THR A 312 -11.96 0.97 -8.49
CA THR A 312 -12.31 1.92 -9.54
C THR A 312 -11.64 1.53 -10.84
N SER A 313 -12.31 1.78 -11.96
CA SER A 313 -11.77 1.64 -13.31
C SER A 313 -12.50 2.60 -14.25
N ARG A 314 -12.11 2.71 -15.52
CA ARG A 314 -12.78 3.64 -16.46
C ARG A 314 -14.32 3.54 -16.49
N SER A 315 -14.90 2.36 -16.28
CA SER A 315 -16.35 2.12 -16.36
C SER A 315 -17.15 2.47 -15.10
N GLY A 316 -16.49 2.82 -13.99
CA GLY A 316 -17.19 3.09 -12.73
C GLY A 316 -16.44 2.59 -11.51
N MET A 317 -17.13 2.55 -10.37
CA MET A 317 -16.58 2.04 -9.11
C MET A 317 -17.46 0.96 -8.49
N VAL A 318 -16.80 0.07 -7.75
CA VAL A 318 -17.43 -0.93 -6.89
C VAL A 318 -17.03 -0.61 -5.47
N VAL A 319 -18.02 -0.48 -4.60
CA VAL A 319 -17.86 -0.12 -3.19
C VAL A 319 -18.42 -1.23 -2.32
N SER A 320 -17.71 -1.59 -1.26
CA SER A 320 -18.07 -2.66 -0.33
C SER A 320 -17.78 -2.24 1.10
N ASP A 321 -18.65 -2.65 2.02
CA ASP A 321 -18.41 -2.55 3.47
C ASP A 321 -18.17 -3.92 4.14
N GLY A 322 -17.96 -4.96 3.33
CA GLY A 322 -17.77 -6.35 3.79
C GLY A 322 -19.02 -7.21 3.74
N THR A 323 -20.21 -6.62 3.89
CA THR A 323 -21.48 -7.35 3.84
C THR A 323 -22.22 -7.09 2.55
N CYS A 324 -22.21 -5.83 2.10
CA CYS A 324 -22.90 -5.40 0.89
C CYS A 324 -21.90 -4.83 -0.12
N ASN A 325 -22.21 -4.97 -1.40
CA ASN A 325 -21.46 -4.42 -2.52
C ASN A 325 -22.39 -3.61 -3.42
N ILE A 326 -21.94 -2.42 -3.81
CA ILE A 326 -22.61 -1.54 -4.77
C ILE A 326 -21.71 -1.34 -5.98
N SER A 327 -22.27 -1.49 -7.17
CA SER A 327 -21.62 -1.06 -8.41
C SER A 327 -22.30 0.18 -8.94
N ILE A 328 -21.52 1.19 -9.27
CA ILE A 328 -21.98 2.44 -9.88
C ILE A 328 -21.15 2.71 -11.14
N ASP A 329 -21.82 3.04 -12.24
CA ASP A 329 -21.17 3.28 -13.53
C ASP A 329 -20.52 4.68 -13.61
N GLN A 330 -19.86 4.99 -14.73
CA GLN A 330 -19.24 6.32 -14.91
C GLN A 330 -20.23 7.51 -14.94
N HIS A 331 -21.52 7.24 -15.13
CA HIS A 331 -22.60 8.23 -15.16
C HIS A 331 -23.25 8.43 -13.78
N GLY A 332 -22.85 7.65 -12.78
CA GLY A 332 -23.39 7.73 -11.44
C GLY A 332 -24.66 6.91 -11.24
N GLU A 333 -24.98 6.01 -12.17
CA GLU A 333 -26.11 5.10 -12.08
C GLU A 333 -25.72 3.85 -11.27
N ILE A 334 -26.54 3.49 -10.27
CA ILE A 334 -26.34 2.26 -9.50
C ILE A 334 -26.79 1.08 -10.36
N LEU A 335 -25.83 0.23 -10.74
CA LEU A 335 -26.08 -0.95 -11.58
C LEU A 335 -26.49 -2.18 -10.77
N SER A 336 -25.93 -2.33 -9.58
CA SER A 336 -26.18 -3.49 -8.72
C SER A 336 -26.00 -3.15 -7.25
N CYS A 337 -26.78 -3.82 -6.41
CA CYS A 337 -26.61 -3.81 -4.95
C CYS A 337 -26.90 -5.22 -4.43
N SER A 338 -25.92 -5.84 -3.77
CA SER A 338 -25.98 -7.22 -3.27
C SER A 338 -25.41 -7.29 -1.87
#